data_AF-A0A2K6L9E3-F1
#
_entry.id   AF-A0A2K6L9E3-F1
#
_cell.length_a   1.000
_cell.length_b   1.000
_cell.length_c   1.000
_cell.angle_alpha   90.00
_cell.angle_beta   90.00
_cell.angle_gamma   90.00
#
_symmetry.space_group_name_H-M   'P 1'
#
loop_
_entity.id
_entity.type
_entity.pdbx_description
1 polymer ?
#
loop_
_entity_poly.entity_id
_entity_poly.type
_entity_poly.pdbx_seq_one_letter_code
_entity_poly.pdbx_strand_id
1 'polypeptide(L)'
;MNPTFILAAFCLGIASATLTFNHSLEAQWTKWKAMHNRLYGMNEEGWRRAVWEKNMKMIELHNQEYREGKHSFTVAMNTFGDMTSEEFRQVMNGFQYRKPRKGKVFQEPVFYEAPRSVDWREKGYVTPVKNQGQCGSCWAFSATGALEGQMFRKTGKLVSLSEQNLVDCSGPQGNEGCNGGLMDYAFQYVADNGGLDSEESYPYEATVSGAPCHHSSAAFGSTLGG
;
A
#
# COMPACT_ATOMS: atom_id res chain seq x y z
N MET A 1 72.84 9.17 -31.04
CA MET A 1 72.04 8.75 -29.87
C MET A 1 70.68 9.44 -30.00
N ASN A 2 69.65 8.72 -30.43
CA ASN A 2 68.27 9.23 -30.51
C ASN A 2 67.39 8.25 -29.73
N PRO A 3 66.69 8.68 -28.67
CA PRO A 3 65.75 7.82 -27.95
C PRO A 3 64.35 7.98 -28.55
N THR A 4 63.84 6.93 -29.16
CA THR A 4 62.45 6.87 -29.63
C THR A 4 61.56 6.50 -28.44
N PHE A 5 60.77 7.46 -27.95
CA PHE A 5 59.71 7.22 -26.97
C PHE A 5 58.56 6.45 -27.61
N ILE A 6 58.21 5.29 -27.03
CA ILE A 6 56.98 4.55 -27.37
C ILE A 6 55.93 4.92 -26.32
N LEU A 7 54.92 5.67 -26.72
CA LEU A 7 53.70 5.93 -25.94
C LEU A 7 52.67 4.85 -26.27
N ALA A 8 52.43 3.92 -25.34
CA ALA A 8 51.33 2.97 -25.42
C ALA A 8 50.08 3.60 -24.78
N ALA A 9 49.09 3.96 -25.60
CA ALA A 9 47.79 4.43 -25.15
C ALA A 9 46.90 3.22 -24.79
N PHE A 10 46.63 3.04 -23.49
CA PHE A 10 45.60 2.11 -23.01
C PHE A 10 44.24 2.80 -23.08
N CYS A 11 43.50 2.57 -24.17
CA CYS A 11 42.07 2.92 -24.24
C CYS A 11 41.27 1.86 -23.47
N LEU A 12 40.97 2.12 -22.21
CA LEU A 12 39.93 1.39 -21.47
C LEU A 12 38.56 1.76 -22.06
N GLY A 13 38.01 0.86 -22.87
CA GLY A 13 36.65 0.98 -23.39
C GLY A 13 35.65 0.87 -22.24
N ILE A 14 34.96 1.97 -21.93
CA ILE A 14 33.76 1.94 -21.10
C ILE A 14 32.67 1.30 -21.97
N ALA A 15 32.37 0.02 -21.74
CA ALA A 15 31.22 -0.61 -22.37
C ALA A 15 29.95 0.04 -21.78
N SER A 16 29.35 0.97 -22.53
CA SER A 16 28.00 1.44 -22.25
C SER A 16 27.05 0.26 -22.40
N ALA A 17 26.57 -0.28 -21.28
CA ALA A 17 25.54 -1.31 -21.28
C ALA A 17 24.25 -0.69 -21.83
N THR A 18 23.97 -0.92 -23.11
CA THR A 18 22.68 -0.57 -23.70
C THR A 18 21.62 -1.52 -23.14
N LEU A 19 20.52 -0.94 -22.64
CA LEU A 19 19.36 -1.72 -22.22
C LEU A 19 18.83 -2.50 -23.43
N THR A 20 18.89 -3.83 -23.35
CA THR A 20 18.31 -4.73 -24.35
C THR A 20 16.91 -5.12 -23.89
N PHE A 21 15.90 -4.74 -24.67
CA PHE A 21 14.50 -5.03 -24.36
C PHE A 21 14.00 -6.23 -25.15
N ASN A 22 13.09 -7.00 -24.56
CA ASN A 22 12.44 -8.08 -25.28
C ASN A 22 11.34 -7.52 -26.21
N HIS A 23 11.62 -7.53 -27.52
CA HIS A 23 10.68 -7.05 -28.54
C HIS A 23 9.35 -7.82 -28.54
N SER A 24 9.29 -9.08 -28.07
CA SER A 24 8.03 -9.81 -27.99
C SER A 24 7.06 -9.25 -26.93
N LEU A 25 7.56 -8.46 -25.98
CA LEU A 25 6.78 -7.87 -24.89
C LEU A 25 6.30 -6.44 -25.20
N GLU A 26 6.64 -5.86 -26.36
CA GLU A 26 6.31 -4.48 -26.72
C GLU A 26 4.80 -4.17 -26.59
N ALA A 27 3.97 -5.05 -27.15
CA ALA A 27 2.52 -4.88 -27.13
C ALA A 27 1.95 -4.99 -25.71
N GLN A 28 2.53 -5.88 -24.89
CA GLN A 28 2.11 -6.05 -23.49
C GLN A 28 2.52 -4.84 -22.64
N TRP A 29 3.74 -4.34 -22.81
CA TRP A 29 4.23 -3.13 -22.15
C TRP A 29 3.37 -1.91 -22.48
N THR A 30 3.11 -1.68 -23.77
CA THR A 30 2.29 -0.56 -24.24
C THR A 30 0.87 -0.63 -23.67
N LYS A 31 0.26 -1.83 -23.70
CA LYS A 31 -1.07 -2.04 -23.11
C LYS A 31 -1.06 -1.84 -21.61
N TRP A 32 -0.06 -2.36 -20.90
CA TRP A 32 0.08 -2.23 -19.45
C TRP A 32 0.20 -0.76 -19.03
N LYS A 33 1.05 0.03 -19.71
CA LYS A 33 1.14 1.48 -19.45
C LYS A 33 -0.20 2.18 -19.61
N ALA A 34 -0.93 1.88 -20.69
CA ALA A 34 -2.25 2.46 -20.94
C ALA A 34 -3.27 2.07 -19.86
N MET A 35 -3.32 0.80 -19.43
CA MET A 35 -4.23 0.35 -18.38
C MET A 35 -3.94 0.98 -17.02
N HIS A 36 -2.68 1.34 -16.74
CA HIS A 36 -2.24 1.91 -15.46
C HIS A 36 -1.90 3.41 -15.53
N ASN A 37 -2.34 4.09 -16.60
CA ASN A 37 -2.15 5.53 -16.83
C ASN A 37 -0.69 5.98 -16.63
N ARG A 38 0.27 5.20 -17.14
CA ARG A 38 1.70 5.49 -17.00
C ARG A 38 2.19 6.41 -18.11
N LEU A 39 2.71 7.56 -17.71
CA LEU A 39 3.40 8.53 -18.56
C LEU A 39 4.79 8.77 -17.98
N TYR A 40 5.83 8.42 -18.74
CA TYR A 40 7.22 8.57 -18.32
C TYR A 40 7.94 9.55 -19.23
N GLY A 41 8.96 10.24 -18.67
CA GLY A 41 9.91 11.00 -19.48
C GLY A 41 10.82 10.07 -20.30
N MET A 42 11.47 10.62 -21.33
CA MET A 42 12.37 9.85 -22.22
C MET A 42 13.47 9.09 -21.45
N ASN A 43 13.99 9.68 -20.38
CA ASN A 43 15.05 9.08 -19.55
C ASN A 43 14.52 8.07 -18.53
N GLU A 44 13.21 8.07 -18.26
CA GLU A 44 12.59 7.20 -17.25
C GLU A 44 12.04 5.91 -17.86
N GLU A 45 11.43 6.00 -19.04
CA GLU A 45 10.71 4.88 -19.64
C GLU A 45 11.59 3.64 -19.80
N GLY A 46 12.84 3.81 -20.23
CA GLY A 46 13.75 2.70 -20.48
C GLY A 46 14.00 1.85 -19.24
N TRP A 47 14.32 2.48 -18.10
CA TRP A 47 14.59 1.71 -16.89
C TRP A 47 13.30 1.20 -16.23
N ARG A 48 12.18 1.94 -16.32
CA ARG A 48 10.86 1.44 -15.87
C ARG A 48 10.45 0.17 -16.62
N ARG A 49 10.63 0.15 -17.94
CA ARG A 49 10.43 -1.05 -18.75
C ARG A 49 11.35 -2.19 -18.33
N ALA A 50 12.62 -1.90 -18.03
CA ALA A 50 13.56 -2.92 -17.57
C ALA A 50 13.11 -3.58 -16.26
N VAL A 51 12.60 -2.78 -15.31
CA VAL A 51 12.01 -3.28 -14.06
C VAL A 51 10.77 -4.13 -14.35
N TRP A 52 9.89 -3.66 -15.24
CA TRP A 52 8.69 -4.40 -15.63
C TRP A 52 8.99 -5.75 -16.30
N GLU A 53 9.95 -5.81 -17.23
CA GLU A 53 10.37 -7.06 -17.87
C GLU A 53 11.03 -8.02 -16.86
N LYS A 54 11.79 -7.50 -15.90
CA LYS A 54 12.34 -8.30 -14.79
C LYS A 54 11.22 -8.90 -13.94
N ASN A 55 10.19 -8.12 -13.62
CA ASN A 55 9.04 -8.58 -12.85
C ASN A 55 8.19 -9.60 -13.64
N MET A 56 8.02 -9.42 -14.95
CA MET A 56 7.37 -10.43 -15.81
C MET A 56 8.09 -11.78 -15.78
N LYS A 57 9.42 -11.79 -15.92
CA LYS A 57 10.21 -13.03 -15.84
C LYS A 57 10.08 -13.72 -14.48
N MET A 58 10.07 -12.94 -13.40
CA MET A 58 9.84 -13.46 -12.05
C MET A 58 8.45 -14.12 -11.94
N ILE A 59 7.41 -13.47 -12.47
CA ILE A 59 6.04 -13.99 -12.48
C ILE A 59 5.93 -15.29 -13.28
N GLU A 60 6.55 -15.34 -14.46
CA GLU A 60 6.54 -16.52 -15.32
C GLU A 60 7.22 -17.73 -14.66
N LEU A 61 8.40 -17.49 -14.05
CA LEU A 61 9.14 -18.51 -13.32
C LEU A 61 8.36 -19.03 -12.10
N HIS A 62 7.83 -18.13 -11.27
CA HIS A 62 7.02 -18.51 -10.09
C HIS A 62 5.82 -19.36 -10.51
N ASN A 63 5.10 -18.95 -11.56
CA ASN A 63 3.92 -19.68 -12.04
C ASN A 63 4.28 -21.01 -12.72
N GLN A 64 5.48 -21.14 -13.27
CA GLN A 64 6.00 -22.44 -13.72
C GLN A 64 6.27 -23.35 -12.52
N GLU A 65 6.98 -22.88 -11.51
CA GLU A 65 7.25 -23.63 -10.28
C GLU A 65 5.96 -24.01 -9.54
N TYR A 66 4.92 -23.16 -9.57
CA TYR A 66 3.58 -23.49 -9.08
C TYR A 66 2.99 -24.71 -9.82
N ARG A 67 3.10 -24.78 -11.14
CA ARG A 67 2.65 -25.94 -11.94
C ARG A 67 3.44 -27.21 -11.64
N GLU A 68 4.67 -27.06 -11.15
CA GLU A 68 5.52 -28.15 -10.67
C GLU A 68 5.24 -28.54 -9.20
N GLY A 69 4.25 -27.90 -8.54
CA GLY A 69 3.87 -28.19 -7.17
C GLY A 69 4.81 -27.60 -6.10
N LYS A 70 5.67 -26.65 -6.47
CA LYS A 70 6.62 -26.01 -5.54
C LYS A 70 6.02 -24.85 -4.74
N HIS A 71 4.89 -24.30 -5.19
CA HIS A 71 4.19 -23.17 -4.57
C HIS A 71 2.71 -23.47 -4.38
N SER A 72 2.10 -22.85 -3.37
CA SER A 72 0.67 -22.95 -3.08
C SER A 72 -0.18 -21.79 -3.64
N PHE A 73 0.46 -20.83 -4.31
CA PHE A 73 -0.19 -19.65 -4.88
C PHE A 73 0.46 -19.25 -6.22
N THR A 74 -0.30 -18.53 -7.05
CA THR A 74 0.16 -17.93 -8.29
C THR A 74 0.34 -16.43 -8.13
N VAL A 75 1.11 -15.82 -9.03
CA VAL A 75 1.33 -14.37 -9.09
C VAL A 75 0.94 -13.84 -10.47
N ALA A 76 0.58 -12.57 -10.56
CA ALA A 76 0.18 -11.95 -11.81
C ALA A 76 0.68 -10.50 -11.89
N MET A 77 0.87 -10.03 -13.12
CA MET A 77 1.25 -8.64 -13.36
C MET A 77 0.12 -7.71 -12.92
N ASN A 78 0.47 -6.66 -12.19
CA ASN A 78 -0.49 -5.67 -11.66
C ASN A 78 0.09 -4.25 -11.75
N THR A 79 -0.54 -3.29 -11.07
CA THR A 79 -0.12 -1.88 -11.14
C THR A 79 1.28 -1.61 -10.56
N PHE A 80 1.87 -2.53 -9.80
CA PHE A 80 3.22 -2.38 -9.22
C PHE A 80 4.31 -2.92 -10.16
N GLY A 81 3.96 -3.32 -11.38
CA GLY A 81 4.86 -3.95 -12.34
C GLY A 81 6.13 -3.15 -12.64
N ASP A 82 6.06 -1.82 -12.60
CA ASP A 82 7.18 -0.91 -12.87
C ASP A 82 7.94 -0.45 -11.62
N MET A 83 7.59 -0.96 -10.44
CA MET A 83 8.24 -0.63 -9.18
C MET A 83 9.31 -1.65 -8.83
N THR A 84 10.43 -1.15 -8.34
CA THR A 84 11.42 -1.97 -7.63
C THR A 84 10.88 -2.33 -6.24
N SER A 85 11.41 -3.41 -5.65
CA SER A 85 11.05 -3.80 -4.28
C SER A 85 11.37 -2.71 -3.25
N GLU A 86 12.39 -1.89 -3.50
CA GLU A 86 12.77 -0.78 -2.62
C GLU A 86 11.77 0.37 -2.72
N GLU A 87 11.40 0.79 -3.94
CA GLU A 87 10.35 1.79 -4.15
C GLU A 87 9.03 1.34 -3.50
N PHE A 88 8.65 0.07 -3.70
CA PHE A 88 7.45 -0.48 -3.10
C PHE A 88 7.49 -0.40 -1.56
N ARG A 89 8.61 -0.78 -0.95
CA ARG A 89 8.78 -0.73 0.51
C ARG A 89 8.68 0.70 1.04
N GLN A 90 9.28 1.67 0.36
CA GLN A 90 9.28 3.07 0.79
C GLN A 90 7.90 3.72 0.67
N VAL A 91 7.12 3.37 -0.35
CA VAL A 91 5.84 4.03 -0.63
C VAL A 91 4.64 3.32 0.01
N MET A 92 4.65 1.98 0.05
CA MET A 92 3.46 1.21 0.40
C MET A 92 3.44 0.75 1.87
N ASN A 93 4.61 0.49 2.46
CA ASN A 93 4.72 -0.16 3.76
C ASN A 93 4.80 0.86 4.90
N GLY A 94 3.67 1.45 5.25
CA GLY A 94 3.58 2.47 6.31
C GLY A 94 3.45 1.94 7.73
N PHE A 95 3.48 0.62 7.98
CA PHE A 95 3.38 0.12 9.35
C PHE A 95 4.66 0.43 10.14
N GLN A 96 4.54 1.22 11.20
CA GLN A 96 5.66 1.57 12.06
C GLN A 96 5.66 0.72 13.33
N TYR A 97 6.45 -0.36 13.35
CA TYR A 97 6.57 -1.18 14.56
C TYR A 97 7.12 -0.36 15.73
N ARG A 98 6.28 -0.10 16.73
CA ARG A 98 6.66 0.48 18.02
C ARG A 98 6.14 -0.40 19.14
N LYS A 99 6.71 -0.28 20.35
CA LYS A 99 6.21 -1.01 21.52
C LYS A 99 4.72 -0.71 21.72
N PRO A 100 3.88 -1.73 21.95
CA PRO A 100 2.45 -1.52 22.14
C PRO A 100 2.17 -0.54 23.28
N ARG A 101 1.27 0.43 23.05
CA ARG A 101 0.63 1.16 24.14
C ARG A 101 -0.47 0.28 24.75
N LYS A 102 -0.83 0.54 26.01
CA LYS A 102 -1.73 -0.31 26.82
C LYS A 102 -3.15 -0.32 26.24
N GLY A 103 -3.52 -1.37 25.52
CA GLY A 103 -4.92 -1.71 25.20
C GLY A 103 -5.60 -2.48 26.33
N LYS A 104 -6.93 -2.69 26.21
CA LYS A 104 -7.65 -3.64 27.08
C LYS A 104 -7.17 -5.06 26.76
N VAL A 105 -7.03 -5.90 27.79
CA VAL A 105 -6.66 -7.30 27.63
C VAL A 105 -7.84 -8.05 27.00
N PHE A 106 -7.59 -8.77 25.90
CA PHE A 106 -8.58 -9.67 25.32
C PHE A 106 -8.85 -10.84 26.28
N GLN A 107 -10.12 -11.07 26.59
CA GLN A 107 -10.55 -12.21 27.41
C GLN A 107 -11.13 -13.28 26.49
N GLU A 108 -10.47 -14.43 26.44
CA GLU A 108 -10.95 -15.56 25.65
C GLU A 108 -12.27 -16.09 26.24
N PRO A 109 -13.31 -16.32 25.42
CA PRO A 109 -14.57 -16.84 25.92
C PRO A 109 -14.42 -18.31 26.37
N VAL A 110 -14.79 -18.59 27.62
CA VAL A 110 -14.55 -19.90 28.28
C VAL A 110 -15.31 -21.08 27.62
N PHE A 111 -16.47 -20.81 27.02
CA PHE A 111 -17.36 -21.84 26.46
C PHE A 111 -17.77 -21.54 25.01
N TYR A 112 -16.80 -21.12 24.19
CA TYR A 112 -17.03 -20.82 22.78
C TYR A 112 -16.22 -21.75 21.87
N GLU A 113 -16.93 -22.50 21.03
CA GLU A 113 -16.31 -23.25 19.94
C GLU A 113 -16.35 -22.40 18.67
N ALA A 114 -15.17 -22.00 18.20
CA ALA A 114 -15.05 -21.28 16.94
C ALA A 114 -15.42 -22.22 15.76
N PRO A 115 -16.20 -21.74 14.78
CA PRO A 115 -16.50 -22.53 13.59
C PRO A 115 -15.22 -22.75 12.77
N ARG A 116 -15.21 -23.82 11.97
CA ARG A 116 -14.06 -24.18 11.12
C ARG A 116 -13.70 -23.12 10.07
N SER A 117 -14.65 -22.28 9.69
CA SER A 117 -14.48 -21.20 8.73
C SER A 117 -15.38 -20.02 9.09
N VAL A 118 -14.88 -18.81 8.89
CA VAL A 118 -15.65 -17.57 9.05
C VAL A 118 -15.35 -16.65 7.88
N ASP A 119 -16.41 -16.13 7.26
CA ASP A 119 -16.32 -15.01 6.34
C ASP A 119 -17.25 -13.88 6.84
N TRP A 120 -16.67 -12.75 7.22
CA TRP A 120 -17.42 -11.58 7.69
C TRP A 120 -18.05 -10.77 6.56
N ARG A 121 -17.58 -10.95 5.31
CA ARG A 121 -18.14 -10.29 4.12
C ARG A 121 -19.56 -10.79 3.85
N GLU A 122 -19.77 -12.11 3.97
CA GLU A 122 -21.09 -12.75 3.84
C GLU A 122 -22.10 -12.28 4.89
N LYS A 123 -21.61 -11.68 5.98
CA LYS A 123 -22.43 -11.15 7.08
C LYS A 123 -22.64 -9.65 7.02
N GLY A 124 -22.10 -8.95 6.02
CA GLY A 124 -22.26 -7.50 5.84
C GLY A 124 -21.34 -6.63 6.69
N TYR A 125 -20.25 -7.17 7.24
CA TYR A 125 -19.33 -6.42 8.13
C TYR A 125 -18.23 -5.67 7.38
N VAL A 126 -18.11 -5.87 6.07
CA VAL A 126 -16.94 -5.45 5.28
C VAL A 126 -17.40 -4.59 4.11
N THR A 127 -16.84 -3.39 4.00
CA THR A 127 -17.04 -2.47 2.87
C THR A 127 -16.33 -2.97 1.61
N PRO A 128 -16.63 -2.40 0.42
CA PRO A 128 -15.87 -2.69 -0.79
C PRO A 128 -14.37 -2.40 -0.62
N VAL A 129 -13.53 -3.13 -1.36
CA VAL A 129 -12.08 -2.93 -1.35
C VAL A 129 -11.73 -1.52 -1.79
N LYS A 130 -10.85 -0.85 -1.02
CA LYS A 130 -10.31 0.49 -1.30
C LYS A 130 -8.87 0.43 -1.83
N ASN A 131 -8.26 1.59 -2.14
CA ASN A 131 -6.90 1.69 -2.66
C ASN A 131 -6.13 2.86 -1.99
N GLN A 132 -5.04 2.55 -1.28
CA GLN A 132 -4.21 3.56 -0.60
C GLN A 132 -3.35 4.42 -1.56
N GLY A 133 -3.37 4.13 -2.85
CA GLY A 133 -2.56 4.86 -3.83
C GLY A 133 -1.06 4.77 -3.54
N GLN A 134 -0.34 5.87 -3.76
CA GLN A 134 1.09 6.00 -3.50
C GLN A 134 1.38 6.67 -2.15
N CYS A 135 0.69 6.22 -1.11
CA CYS A 135 0.79 6.75 0.25
C CYS A 135 0.90 5.60 1.25
N GLY A 136 1.85 5.69 2.19
CA GLY A 136 2.08 4.70 3.26
C GLY A 136 1.02 4.78 4.38
N SER A 137 -0.25 4.77 4.00
CA SER A 137 -1.40 4.93 4.91
C SER A 137 -2.16 3.63 5.15
N CYS A 138 -1.57 2.47 4.87
CA CYS A 138 -2.17 1.15 5.11
C CYS A 138 -2.70 0.98 6.55
N TRP A 139 -2.07 1.64 7.52
CA TRP A 139 -2.49 1.68 8.92
C TRP A 139 -3.87 2.35 9.10
N ALA A 140 -4.20 3.37 8.31
CA ALA A 140 -5.49 4.05 8.34
C ALA A 140 -6.59 3.13 7.79
N PHE A 141 -6.36 2.50 6.62
CA PHE A 141 -7.29 1.50 6.03
C PHE A 141 -7.53 0.30 6.95
N SER A 142 -6.49 -0.16 7.65
CA SER A 142 -6.64 -1.24 8.62
C SER A 142 -7.48 -0.81 9.82
N ALA A 143 -7.35 0.44 10.28
CA ALA A 143 -8.12 0.97 11.40
C ALA A 143 -9.59 1.21 11.02
N THR A 144 -9.86 1.83 9.87
CA THR A 144 -11.22 2.06 9.37
C THR A 144 -11.95 0.75 9.16
N GLY A 145 -11.37 -0.24 8.46
CA GLY A 145 -12.02 -1.53 8.24
C GLY A 145 -12.39 -2.27 9.54
N ALA A 146 -11.56 -2.17 10.58
CA ALA A 146 -11.88 -2.72 11.90
C ALA A 146 -13.03 -1.95 12.60
N LEU A 147 -13.01 -0.61 12.55
CA LEU A 147 -14.07 0.24 13.11
C LEU A 147 -15.40 0.06 12.37
N GLU A 148 -15.38 -0.02 11.04
CA GLU A 148 -16.55 -0.29 10.19
C GLU A 148 -17.26 -1.59 10.62
N GLY A 149 -16.50 -2.67 10.80
CA GLY A 149 -17.04 -3.94 11.28
C GLY A 149 -17.63 -3.86 12.69
N GLN A 150 -16.99 -3.14 13.63
CA GLN A 150 -17.55 -2.97 14.98
C GLN A 150 -18.77 -2.04 14.99
N MET A 151 -18.81 -1.02 14.14
CA MET A 151 -19.96 -0.14 14.00
C MET A 151 -21.14 -0.86 13.38
N PHE A 152 -20.91 -1.71 12.38
CA PHE A 152 -21.94 -2.61 11.84
C PHE A 152 -22.46 -3.55 12.94
N ARG A 153 -21.57 -4.17 13.72
CA ARG A 153 -21.97 -5.02 14.86
C ARG A 153 -22.87 -4.28 15.86
N LYS A 154 -22.56 -3.02 16.17
CA LYS A 154 -23.29 -2.21 17.17
C LYS A 154 -24.64 -1.71 16.65
N THR A 155 -24.70 -1.34 15.37
CA THR A 155 -25.82 -0.54 14.83
C THR A 155 -26.61 -1.21 13.72
N GLY A 156 -26.06 -2.27 13.11
CA GLY A 156 -26.60 -2.89 11.89
C GLY A 156 -26.41 -2.06 10.63
N LYS A 157 -25.69 -0.93 10.68
CA LYS A 157 -25.44 -0.05 9.53
C LYS A 157 -23.97 -0.10 9.14
N LEU A 158 -23.71 -0.43 7.87
CA LEU A 158 -22.36 -0.44 7.31
C LEU A 158 -22.13 0.89 6.61
N VAL A 159 -21.19 1.68 7.11
CA VAL A 159 -20.82 2.99 6.59
C VAL A 159 -19.31 3.00 6.38
N SER A 160 -18.86 3.40 5.19
CA SER A 160 -17.43 3.56 4.90
C SER A 160 -16.87 4.76 5.68
N LEU A 161 -15.79 4.56 6.42
CA LEU A 161 -15.14 5.58 7.24
C LEU A 161 -13.96 6.22 6.52
N SER A 162 -13.64 7.47 6.85
CA SER A 162 -12.60 8.25 6.18
C SER A 162 -11.20 7.86 6.64
N GLU A 163 -10.39 7.31 5.74
CA GLU A 163 -8.95 7.17 5.98
C GLU A 163 -8.25 8.53 5.98
N GLN A 164 -8.72 9.48 5.18
CA GLN A 164 -8.12 10.82 5.06
C GLN A 164 -8.17 11.57 6.39
N ASN A 165 -9.31 11.49 7.09
CA ASN A 165 -9.45 12.07 8.42
C ASN A 165 -8.38 11.52 9.38
N LEU A 166 -8.06 10.22 9.32
CA LEU A 166 -6.97 9.66 10.12
C LEU A 166 -5.60 10.17 9.67
N VAL A 167 -5.34 10.18 8.36
CA VAL A 167 -4.07 10.62 7.76
C VAL A 167 -3.72 12.06 8.18
N ASP A 168 -4.71 12.95 8.17
CA ASP A 168 -4.49 14.38 8.45
C ASP A 168 -4.51 14.72 9.95
N CYS A 169 -5.30 14.01 10.75
CA CYS A 169 -5.64 14.46 12.11
C CYS A 169 -5.00 13.68 13.25
N SER A 170 -4.50 12.46 13.01
CA SER A 170 -3.99 11.58 14.08
C SER A 170 -2.49 11.78 14.40
N GLY A 171 -1.89 12.85 13.89
CA GLY A 171 -0.52 13.26 14.18
C GLY A 171 -0.22 13.37 15.69
N PRO A 172 -1.07 14.02 16.51
CA PRO A 172 -0.86 14.13 17.96
C PRO A 172 -0.77 12.78 18.69
N GLN A 173 -1.43 11.73 18.18
CA GLN A 173 -1.35 10.38 18.76
C GLN A 173 -0.06 9.65 18.37
N GLY A 174 0.63 10.11 17.33
CA GLY A 174 1.93 9.62 16.89
C GLY A 174 1.96 8.99 15.50
N ASN A 175 0.91 9.15 14.69
CA ASN A 175 0.92 8.78 13.28
C ASN A 175 1.61 9.86 12.44
N GLU A 176 2.11 9.48 11.26
CA GLU A 176 2.94 10.32 10.40
C GLU A 176 2.37 10.39 8.97
N GLY A 177 1.03 10.30 8.85
CA GLY A 177 0.33 10.39 7.57
C GLY A 177 0.78 9.32 6.58
N CYS A 178 1.24 9.75 5.40
CA CYS A 178 1.79 8.87 4.38
C CYS A 178 3.17 8.28 4.72
N ASN A 179 3.86 8.76 5.75
CA ASN A 179 5.13 8.18 6.22
C ASN A 179 4.91 7.03 7.21
N GLY A 180 3.65 6.70 7.50
CA GLY A 180 3.29 5.55 8.29
C GLY A 180 2.62 5.86 9.62
N GLY A 181 2.27 4.80 10.34
CA GLY A 181 1.48 4.88 11.55
C GLY A 181 1.11 3.53 12.12
N LEU A 182 0.25 3.56 13.14
CA LEU A 182 -0.28 2.42 13.86
C LEU A 182 -1.80 2.53 14.01
N MET A 183 -2.48 1.40 13.82
CA MET A 183 -3.93 1.29 14.01
C MET A 183 -4.34 1.69 15.43
N ASP A 184 -3.55 1.33 16.45
CA ASP A 184 -3.81 1.70 17.84
C ASP A 184 -3.81 3.22 18.07
N TYR A 185 -2.96 3.97 17.36
CA TYR A 185 -2.96 5.43 17.43
C TYR A 185 -4.17 6.02 16.72
N ALA A 186 -4.61 5.41 15.62
CA ALA A 186 -5.86 5.78 14.98
C ALA A 186 -7.07 5.53 15.89
N PHE A 187 -7.13 4.37 16.57
CA PHE A 187 -8.19 4.09 17.55
C PHE A 187 -8.16 5.07 18.73
N GLN A 188 -6.97 5.41 19.21
CA GLN A 188 -6.80 6.44 20.25
C GLN A 188 -7.29 7.81 19.76
N TYR A 189 -6.96 8.18 18.53
CA TYR A 189 -7.43 9.43 17.92
C TYR A 189 -8.95 9.48 17.89
N VAL A 190 -9.62 8.43 17.42
CA VAL A 190 -11.09 8.39 17.38
C VAL A 190 -11.71 8.53 18.77
N ALA A 191 -11.08 7.90 19.78
CA ALA A 191 -11.52 8.03 21.17
C ALA A 191 -11.31 9.45 21.73
N ASP A 192 -10.16 10.07 21.49
CA ASP A 192 -9.82 11.42 21.96
C ASP A 192 -10.64 12.51 21.23
N ASN A 193 -10.87 12.32 19.93
CA ASN A 193 -11.58 13.23 19.06
C ASN A 193 -13.11 13.14 19.24
N GLY A 194 -13.61 12.00 19.74
CA GLY A 194 -15.05 11.76 19.96
C GLY A 194 -15.81 11.31 18.70
N GLY A 195 -15.10 10.93 17.64
CA GLY A 195 -15.71 10.49 16.38
C GLY A 195 -14.71 10.38 15.23
N LEU A 196 -15.21 9.86 14.11
CA LEU A 196 -14.52 9.79 12.82
C LEU A 196 -15.52 10.05 11.70
N ASP A 197 -15.12 10.86 10.72
CA ASP A 197 -15.96 11.22 9.58
C ASP A 197 -16.17 10.05 8.61
N SER A 198 -17.24 10.10 7.83
CA SER A 198 -17.48 9.14 6.75
C SER A 198 -16.58 9.40 5.54
N GLU A 199 -16.31 8.38 4.74
CA GLU A 199 -15.58 8.51 3.48
C GLU A 199 -16.27 9.49 2.52
N GLU A 200 -17.61 9.53 2.51
CA GLU A 200 -18.37 10.45 1.65
C GLU A 200 -18.17 11.91 2.05
N SER A 201 -18.13 12.20 3.35
CA SER A 201 -17.94 13.56 3.87
C SER A 201 -16.48 14.03 3.85
N TYR A 202 -15.53 13.10 3.89
CA TYR A 202 -14.09 13.39 3.87
C TYR A 202 -13.36 12.36 3.00
N PRO A 203 -13.36 12.53 1.66
CA PRO A 203 -12.81 11.56 0.73
C PRO A 203 -11.29 11.42 0.80
N TYR A 204 -10.79 10.25 0.40
CA TYR A 204 -9.36 9.94 0.35
C TYR A 204 -8.59 10.63 -0.78
N GLU A 205 -7.49 11.32 -0.43
CA GLU A 205 -6.63 12.07 -1.36
C GLU A 205 -5.25 11.43 -1.59
N ALA A 206 -4.90 10.37 -0.86
CA ALA A 206 -3.59 9.70 -0.93
C ALA A 206 -2.39 10.63 -0.70
N THR A 207 -2.57 11.67 0.11
CA THR A 207 -1.53 12.59 0.56
C THR A 207 -1.93 13.13 1.94
N VAL A 208 -0.97 13.68 2.69
CA VAL A 208 -1.31 14.56 3.82
C VAL A 208 -1.80 15.87 3.23
N SER A 209 -3.00 16.31 3.60
CA SER A 209 -3.53 17.59 3.11
C SER A 209 -2.73 18.73 3.72
N GLY A 210 -2.37 19.74 2.92
CA GLY A 210 -1.65 20.94 3.38
C GLY A 210 -2.50 21.92 4.20
N ALA A 211 -3.77 21.60 4.42
CA ALA A 211 -4.73 22.40 5.19
C ALA A 211 -4.81 21.91 6.65
N PRO A 212 -5.30 22.74 7.59
CA PRO A 212 -5.58 22.29 8.95
C PRO A 212 -6.54 21.10 8.94
N CYS A 213 -6.37 20.14 9.85
CA CYS A 213 -7.29 19.02 10.03
C CYS A 213 -8.76 19.49 10.03
N HIS A 214 -9.55 19.04 9.06
CA HIS A 214 -10.96 19.39 8.89
C HIS A 214 -11.86 18.29 9.46
N HIS A 215 -11.89 18.13 10.78
CA HIS A 215 -12.90 17.27 11.39
C HIS A 215 -14.25 18.01 11.47
N SER A 216 -15.30 17.45 10.87
CA SER A 216 -16.65 18.01 10.96
C SER A 216 -17.50 17.23 11.95
N SER A 217 -17.73 17.82 13.13
CA SER A 217 -18.70 17.30 14.10
C SER A 217 -20.14 17.16 13.56
N ALA A 218 -20.44 17.61 12.34
CA ALA A 218 -21.76 17.44 11.72
C ALA A 218 -21.91 16.11 10.93
N ALA A 219 -20.81 15.41 10.62
CA ALA A 219 -20.81 14.22 9.76
C ALA A 219 -20.65 12.91 10.55
N PHE A 220 -21.39 12.77 11.67
CA PHE A 220 -21.27 11.65 12.61
C PHE A 220 -21.51 10.27 11.96
N GLY A 221 -20.43 9.58 11.60
CA GLY A 221 -20.43 8.17 11.18
C GLY A 221 -20.30 7.17 12.33
N SER A 222 -19.81 7.59 13.50
CA SER A 222 -19.72 6.72 14.68
C SER A 222 -19.40 7.47 15.98
N THR A 223 -20.22 7.28 17.02
CA THR A 223 -19.86 7.61 18.42
C THR A 223 -19.53 6.34 19.20
N LEU A 224 -18.28 6.24 19.65
CA LEU A 224 -17.85 5.24 20.64
C LEU A 224 -18.13 5.78 22.05
N GLY A 225 -19.42 5.95 22.38
CA GLY A 225 -19.86 6.10 23.78
C GLY A 225 -19.81 4.74 24.49
N GLY A 226 -19.13 4.71 25.64
CA GLY A 226 -19.03 3.55 26.54
C GLY A 226 -20.29 3.24 27.33
#